data_AF-X0XDE5-F1
#
_entry.id   AF-X0XDE5-F1
#
_cell.length_a   1.000
_cell.length_b   1.000
_cell.length_c   1.000
_cell.angle_alpha   90.00
_cell.angle_beta   90.00
_cell.angle_gamma   90.00
#
_symmetry.space_group_name_H-M   'P 1'
#
loop_
_entity.id
_entity.type
_entity.pdbx_description
1 polymer ?
#
loop_
_entity_poly.entity_id
_entity_poly.type
_entity_poly.pdbx_seq_one_letter_code
_entity_poly.pdbx_strand_id
1 'polypeptide(L)'
;MHIKKCKNCIYLAEAKGEGKTVFVCVNRQDFVGRLRLVENNDFCRNFQSKRFIDRPTVKQPTNGNIRFIPLTKGKIAIVDVEDYEHLKQYKWYATYTDGRYYAYRSFNRTCMSMHRYIMNAPRDKVVDHKDGNGLNNRRSNLRICAIRENVHNCRGRYKTSKYKGVCWNKKVHKWVSSITEKGRNKFLGHFDDEADAARAYDESARKYFGEFAYLNFPDEIDCAKEKGL
;
A
#
# COMPACT_ATOMS: atom_id res chain seq x y z
N MET A 1 -14.58 -33.67 -16.47
CA MET A 1 -13.81 -33.02 -17.55
C MET A 1 -14.63 -31.87 -18.09
N HIS A 2 -14.35 -30.61 -17.70
CA HIS A 2 -15.21 -29.49 -18.08
C HIS A 2 -14.81 -28.94 -19.45
N ILE A 3 -15.59 -29.29 -20.48
CA ILE A 3 -15.48 -28.72 -21.82
C ILE A 3 -15.99 -27.28 -21.75
N LYS A 4 -15.13 -26.29 -21.97
CA LYS A 4 -15.50 -24.86 -21.98
C LYS A 4 -15.02 -24.20 -23.26
N LYS A 5 -15.70 -23.11 -23.65
CA LYS A 5 -15.30 -22.31 -24.81
C LYS A 5 -13.91 -21.72 -24.60
N CYS A 6 -13.08 -21.71 -25.65
CA CYS A 6 -11.74 -21.17 -25.69
C CYS A 6 -11.72 -19.67 -25.36
N LYS A 7 -12.83 -18.96 -25.61
CA LYS A 7 -13.07 -17.58 -25.19
C LYS A 7 -12.75 -17.46 -23.70
N ASN A 8 -11.62 -16.82 -23.41
CA ASN A 8 -11.02 -16.64 -22.07
C ASN A 8 -10.14 -17.77 -21.52
N CYS A 9 -9.59 -18.64 -22.37
CA CYS A 9 -8.58 -19.63 -21.99
C CYS A 9 -7.17 -18.99 -21.94
N ILE A 10 -6.34 -19.29 -20.94
CA ILE A 10 -4.97 -18.75 -20.82
C ILE A 10 -4.09 -19.08 -22.02
N TYR A 11 -4.37 -20.20 -22.70
CA TYR A 11 -3.61 -20.67 -23.85
C TYR A 11 -4.10 -20.06 -25.17
N LEU A 12 -5.21 -19.32 -25.16
CA LEU A 12 -5.73 -18.61 -26.33
C LEU A 12 -5.05 -17.23 -26.45
N ALA A 13 -4.26 -17.06 -27.50
CA ALA A 13 -3.62 -15.81 -27.87
C ALA A 13 -4.21 -15.25 -29.18
N GLU A 14 -4.23 -13.94 -29.29
CA GLU A 14 -4.62 -13.22 -30.50
C GLU A 14 -3.37 -12.84 -31.29
N ALA A 15 -3.35 -13.16 -32.58
CA ALA A 15 -2.33 -12.70 -33.52
C ALA A 15 -2.99 -11.80 -34.57
N LYS A 16 -2.39 -10.64 -34.82
CA LYS A 16 -2.86 -9.66 -35.80
C LYS A 16 -1.87 -9.58 -36.95
N GLY A 17 -2.36 -9.75 -38.19
CA GLY A 17 -1.57 -9.63 -39.41
C GLY A 17 -2.46 -9.27 -40.59
N GLU A 18 -1.99 -8.39 -41.48
CA GLU A 18 -2.69 -8.00 -42.73
C GLU A 18 -4.17 -7.63 -42.54
N GLY A 19 -4.49 -6.89 -41.47
CA GLY A 19 -5.87 -6.46 -41.17
C GLY A 19 -6.80 -7.57 -40.66
N LYS A 20 -6.31 -8.81 -40.48
CA LYS A 20 -7.08 -9.94 -39.93
C LYS A 20 -6.60 -10.27 -38.51
N THR A 21 -7.56 -10.63 -37.65
CA THR A 21 -7.28 -11.15 -36.31
C THR A 21 -7.54 -12.64 -36.31
N VAL A 22 -6.52 -13.43 -35.97
CA VAL A 22 -6.62 -14.88 -35.82
C VAL A 22 -6.33 -15.28 -34.37
N PHE A 23 -6.94 -16.36 -33.91
CA PHE A 23 -6.70 -16.90 -32.58
C PHE A 23 -5.83 -18.14 -32.66
N VAL A 24 -4.82 -18.22 -31.80
CA VAL A 24 -3.92 -19.36 -31.71
C VAL A 24 -3.96 -19.99 -30.33
N CYS A 25 -3.89 -21.31 -30.26
CA CYS A 25 -3.81 -22.08 -29.02
C CYS A 25 -2.62 -23.04 -29.06
N VAL A 26 -1.98 -23.23 -27.89
CA VAL A 26 -0.80 -24.11 -27.72
C VAL A 26 -1.07 -25.37 -26.89
N ASN A 27 -2.30 -25.55 -26.39
CA ASN A 27 -2.63 -26.60 -25.42
C ASN A 27 -3.90 -27.39 -25.80
N ARG A 28 -4.13 -27.65 -27.09
CA ARG A 28 -5.23 -28.53 -27.52
C ARG A 28 -4.88 -29.99 -27.22
N GLN A 29 -5.90 -30.80 -26.93
CA GLN A 29 -5.75 -32.20 -26.48
C GLN A 29 -4.95 -33.05 -27.47
N ASP A 30 -5.10 -32.78 -28.76
CA ASP A 30 -4.46 -33.56 -29.81
C ASP A 30 -2.99 -33.14 -30.07
N PHE A 31 -2.57 -31.95 -29.60
CA PHE A 31 -1.26 -31.36 -29.92
C PHE A 31 -0.78 -30.37 -28.84
N VAL A 32 -0.31 -30.88 -27.70
CA VAL A 32 0.29 -30.05 -26.65
C VAL A 32 1.64 -29.48 -27.15
N GLY A 33 1.81 -28.15 -27.09
CA GLY A 33 3.08 -27.46 -27.38
C GLY A 33 3.25 -26.91 -28.81
N ARG A 34 2.29 -27.12 -29.72
CA ARG A 34 2.33 -26.54 -31.09
C ARG A 34 1.26 -25.46 -31.28
N LEU A 35 1.62 -24.37 -31.95
CA LEU A 35 0.68 -23.29 -32.30
C LEU A 35 -0.35 -23.79 -33.33
N ARG A 36 -1.63 -23.62 -33.02
CA ARG A 36 -2.74 -23.95 -33.92
C ARG A 36 -3.73 -22.81 -33.98
N LEU A 37 -4.16 -22.48 -35.19
CA LEU A 37 -5.33 -21.63 -35.40
C LEU A 37 -6.56 -22.31 -34.80
N VAL A 38 -7.34 -21.56 -34.04
CA VAL A 38 -8.58 -22.00 -33.40
C VAL A 38 -9.64 -20.93 -33.55
N GLU A 39 -10.91 -21.30 -33.45
CA GLU A 39 -11.97 -20.32 -33.35
C GLU A 39 -12.14 -19.86 -31.90
N ASN A 40 -12.53 -18.60 -31.70
CA ASN A 40 -12.72 -18.04 -30.36
C ASN A 40 -13.78 -18.82 -29.55
N ASN A 41 -14.80 -19.36 -30.22
CA ASN A 41 -15.89 -20.11 -29.59
C ASN A 41 -15.66 -21.62 -29.51
N ASP A 42 -14.50 -22.12 -29.94
CA ASP A 42 -14.18 -23.56 -29.89
C ASP A 42 -14.28 -24.12 -28.48
N PHE A 43 -14.73 -25.35 -28.36
CA PHE A 43 -14.75 -26.06 -27.09
C PHE A 43 -13.40 -26.74 -26.80
N CYS A 44 -12.86 -26.53 -25.59
CA CYS A 44 -11.57 -27.05 -25.17
C CYS A 44 -11.70 -27.88 -23.88
N ARG A 45 -11.20 -29.12 -23.92
CA ARG A 45 -11.09 -30.01 -22.75
C ARG A 45 -9.92 -29.65 -21.83
N ASN A 46 -8.88 -29.02 -22.39
CA ASN A 46 -7.72 -28.48 -21.66
C ASN A 46 -7.89 -27.00 -21.29
N PHE A 47 -9.13 -26.53 -21.22
CA PHE A 47 -9.43 -25.15 -20.89
C PHE A 47 -8.90 -24.79 -19.50
N GLN A 48 -8.16 -23.70 -19.41
CA GLN A 48 -7.80 -23.07 -18.16
C GLN A 48 -8.20 -21.59 -18.23
N SER A 49 -9.02 -21.11 -17.30
CA SER A 49 -9.54 -19.75 -17.33
C SER A 49 -8.42 -18.73 -17.13
N LYS A 50 -8.41 -17.68 -17.97
CA LYS A 50 -7.70 -16.44 -17.68
C LYS A 50 -8.18 -15.94 -16.32
N ARG A 51 -7.24 -15.68 -15.40
CA ARG A 51 -7.55 -14.92 -14.19
C ARG A 51 -7.86 -13.50 -14.63
N PHE A 52 -9.14 -13.15 -14.71
CA PHE A 52 -9.57 -11.77 -14.89
C PHE A 52 -9.25 -11.03 -13.60
N ILE A 53 -8.20 -10.22 -13.65
CA ILE A 53 -7.89 -9.29 -12.58
C ILE A 53 -8.80 -8.09 -12.81
N ASP A 54 -9.92 -8.06 -12.09
CA ASP A 54 -10.82 -6.91 -12.12
C ASP A 54 -10.09 -5.67 -11.58
N ARG A 55 -10.05 -4.64 -12.41
CA ARG A 55 -9.52 -3.32 -12.09
C ARG A 55 -10.67 -2.36 -12.28
N PRO A 56 -11.14 -1.69 -11.22
CA PRO A 56 -12.29 -0.82 -11.33
C PRO A 56 -12.02 0.31 -12.32
N THR A 57 -13.00 0.65 -13.14
CA THR A 57 -12.97 1.90 -13.90
C THR A 57 -13.19 3.05 -12.93
N VAL A 58 -12.18 3.89 -12.75
CA VAL A 58 -12.23 4.99 -11.80
C VAL A 58 -12.47 6.30 -12.55
N LYS A 59 -13.51 7.04 -12.16
CA LYS A 59 -13.73 8.41 -12.60
C LYS A 59 -12.64 9.30 -12.00
N GLN A 60 -11.90 9.99 -12.85
CA GLN A 60 -10.88 10.94 -12.41
C GLN A 60 -11.56 12.19 -11.83
N PRO A 61 -10.97 12.81 -10.80
CA PRO A 61 -11.48 14.07 -10.25
C PRO A 61 -11.34 15.19 -11.29
N THR A 62 -12.39 16.02 -11.43
CA THR A 62 -12.47 17.08 -12.45
C THR A 62 -11.52 18.24 -12.16
N ASN A 63 -11.39 18.62 -10.89
CA ASN A 63 -10.51 19.69 -10.41
C ASN A 63 -9.61 19.19 -9.29
N GLY A 64 -8.31 19.45 -9.41
CA GLY A 64 -7.31 19.18 -8.38
C GLY A 64 -6.01 18.60 -8.91
N ASN A 65 -4.94 18.79 -8.15
CA ASN A 65 -3.60 18.26 -8.45
C ASN A 65 -3.48 16.76 -8.15
N ILE A 66 -4.59 16.02 -8.15
CA ILE A 66 -4.62 14.59 -7.82
C ILE A 66 -5.21 13.77 -8.97
N ARG A 67 -4.75 12.53 -9.07
CA ARG A 67 -5.25 11.50 -9.97
C ARG A 67 -5.38 10.16 -9.25
N PHE A 68 -6.26 9.31 -9.78
CA PHE A 68 -6.54 8.00 -9.24
C PHE A 68 -6.03 6.89 -10.15
N ILE A 69 -5.28 5.95 -9.58
CA ILE A 69 -4.81 4.75 -10.27
C ILE A 69 -5.55 3.53 -9.72
N PRO A 70 -6.34 2.81 -10.54
CA PRO A 70 -7.03 1.62 -10.09
C PRO A 70 -6.04 0.47 -9.85
N LEU A 71 -6.20 -0.16 -8.69
CA LEU A 71 -5.43 -1.32 -8.27
C LEU A 71 -6.32 -2.58 -8.28
N THR A 72 -5.69 -3.72 -8.02
CA THR A 72 -6.43 -4.96 -7.72
C THR A 72 -7.19 -4.85 -6.40
N LYS A 73 -8.15 -5.75 -6.17
CA LYS A 73 -8.98 -5.81 -4.94
C LYS A 73 -9.86 -4.57 -4.72
N GLY A 74 -10.25 -3.89 -5.80
CA GLY A 74 -11.11 -2.70 -5.73
C GLY A 74 -10.48 -1.49 -5.03
N LYS A 75 -9.14 -1.46 -4.89
CA LYS A 75 -8.43 -0.35 -4.25
C LYS A 75 -7.99 0.69 -5.29
N ILE A 76 -7.76 1.90 -4.81
CA ILE A 76 -7.35 3.04 -5.63
C ILE A 76 -6.14 3.68 -4.96
N ALA A 77 -5.09 3.95 -5.74
CA ALA A 77 -3.97 4.79 -5.31
C ALA A 77 -4.23 6.25 -5.70
N ILE A 78 -3.90 7.16 -4.79
CA ILE A 78 -3.93 8.61 -5.01
C ILE A 78 -2.51 9.05 -5.34
N VAL A 79 -2.34 9.79 -6.43
CA VAL A 79 -1.06 10.31 -6.91
C VAL A 79 -1.22 11.76 -7.34
N ASP A 80 -0.13 12.50 -7.45
CA ASP A 80 -0.17 13.84 -8.04
C ASP A 80 -0.29 13.75 -9.58
N VAL A 81 -0.77 14.82 -10.21
CA VAL A 81 -1.01 14.87 -11.68
C VAL A 81 0.28 14.65 -12.47
N GLU A 82 1.39 15.18 -11.97
CA GLU A 82 2.71 15.14 -12.59
C GLU A 82 3.26 13.71 -12.71
N ASP A 83 2.96 12.86 -11.72
CA ASP A 83 3.39 11.47 -11.72
C ASP A 83 2.42 10.54 -12.46
N TYR A 84 1.18 10.97 -12.69
CA TYR A 84 0.12 10.12 -13.22
C TYR A 84 0.44 9.53 -14.60
N GLU A 85 0.92 10.34 -15.55
CA GLU A 85 1.19 9.90 -16.92
C GLU A 85 2.27 8.81 -16.98
N HIS A 86 3.28 8.89 -16.12
CA HIS A 86 4.33 7.88 -16.01
C HIS A 86 3.81 6.62 -15.30
N LEU A 87 3.06 6.78 -14.21
CA LEU A 87 2.57 5.65 -13.41
C LEU A 87 1.49 4.83 -14.13
N LYS A 88 0.63 5.48 -14.93
CA LYS A 88 -0.48 4.85 -15.68
C LYS A 88 -0.01 3.78 -16.66
N GLN A 89 1.23 3.87 -17.13
CA GLN A 89 1.82 2.91 -18.07
C GLN A 89 2.01 1.51 -17.47
N TYR A 90 2.00 1.40 -16.13
CA TYR A 90 2.27 0.16 -15.43
C TYR A 90 1.03 -0.47 -14.79
N LYS A 91 1.06 -1.81 -14.70
CA LYS A 91 0.01 -2.60 -14.05
C LYS A 91 0.29 -2.73 -12.55
N TRP A 92 -0.29 -1.81 -11.76
CA TRP A 92 -0.18 -1.83 -10.31
C TRP A 92 -1.14 -2.82 -9.64
N TYR A 93 -0.81 -3.34 -8.47
CA TYR A 93 -1.66 -4.22 -7.65
C TYR A 93 -1.57 -3.86 -6.18
N ALA A 94 -2.64 -4.14 -5.42
CA ALA A 94 -2.74 -3.83 -4.01
C ALA A 94 -2.29 -5.02 -3.15
N THR A 95 -1.27 -4.78 -2.31
CA THR A 95 -0.78 -5.75 -1.32
C THR A 95 -1.10 -5.23 0.07
N TYR A 96 -1.58 -6.12 0.95
CA TYR A 96 -1.82 -5.78 2.35
C TYR A 96 -0.61 -6.22 3.18
N THR A 97 0.01 -5.30 3.89
CA THR A 97 1.21 -5.56 4.70
C THR A 97 1.19 -4.63 5.90
N ASP A 98 1.49 -5.18 7.08
CA ASP A 98 1.58 -4.42 8.34
C ASP A 98 0.36 -3.52 8.63
N GLY A 99 -0.84 -4.06 8.42
CA GLY A 99 -2.10 -3.36 8.73
C GLY A 99 -2.57 -2.34 7.68
N ARG A 100 -1.88 -2.24 6.53
CA ARG A 100 -2.14 -1.20 5.51
C ARG A 100 -2.05 -1.77 4.10
N TYR A 101 -2.70 -1.10 3.14
CA TYR A 101 -2.55 -1.42 1.72
C TYR A 101 -1.45 -0.57 1.08
N TYR A 102 -0.66 -1.20 0.22
CA TYR A 102 0.36 -0.56 -0.61
C TYR A 102 0.18 -0.94 -2.08
N ALA A 103 0.56 -0.02 -2.96
CA ALA A 103 0.58 -0.25 -4.41
C ALA A 103 1.95 -0.79 -4.86
N TYR A 104 1.94 -1.93 -5.54
CA TYR A 104 3.13 -2.59 -6.08
C TYR A 104 3.00 -2.87 -7.57
N ARG A 105 4.13 -3.01 -8.25
CA ARG A 105 4.23 -3.53 -9.62
C ARG A 105 5.34 -4.59 -9.70
N SER A 106 5.23 -5.46 -10.70
CA SER A 106 6.34 -6.35 -11.06
C SER A 106 7.42 -5.54 -11.79
N PHE A 107 8.68 -5.71 -11.39
CA PHE A 107 9.83 -5.03 -11.99
C PHE A 107 11.08 -5.91 -11.87
N ASN A 108 11.69 -6.30 -13.00
CA ASN A 108 12.93 -7.07 -13.07
C ASN A 108 12.97 -8.29 -12.11
N ARG A 109 11.94 -9.16 -12.18
CA ARG A 109 11.77 -10.34 -11.30
C ARG A 109 11.56 -10.03 -9.80
N THR A 110 11.48 -8.76 -9.43
CA THR A 110 11.20 -8.29 -8.07
C THR A 110 9.88 -7.50 -8.04
N CYS A 111 9.48 -7.08 -6.84
CA CYS A 111 8.34 -6.18 -6.66
C CYS A 111 8.84 -4.77 -6.35
N MET A 112 8.31 -3.76 -7.04
CA MET A 112 8.61 -2.35 -6.81
C MET A 112 7.36 -1.65 -6.29
N SER A 113 7.48 -0.93 -5.17
CA SER A 113 6.38 -0.14 -4.64
C SER A 113 6.23 1.20 -5.38
N MET A 114 5.00 1.73 -5.39
CA MET A 114 4.68 2.98 -6.08
C MET A 114 5.38 4.18 -5.46
N HIS A 115 5.26 4.34 -4.14
CA HIS A 115 5.93 5.43 -3.40
C HIS A 115 7.44 5.46 -3.61
N ARG A 116 8.09 4.29 -3.71
CA ARG A 116 9.54 4.21 -3.91
C ARG A 116 9.95 4.61 -5.32
N TYR A 117 9.12 4.26 -6.30
CA TYR A 117 9.31 4.65 -7.69
C TYR A 117 9.17 6.17 -7.85
N ILE A 118 8.13 6.78 -7.27
CA ILE A 118 7.89 8.24 -7.33
C ILE A 118 9.06 9.04 -6.73
N MET A 119 9.54 8.62 -5.57
CA MET A 119 10.62 9.31 -4.86
C MET A 119 12.02 8.97 -5.39
N ASN A 120 12.14 8.03 -6.33
CA ASN A 120 13.42 7.49 -6.79
C ASN A 120 14.39 7.19 -5.63
N ALA A 121 13.88 6.53 -4.58
CA ALA A 121 14.62 6.46 -3.33
C ALA A 121 15.85 5.53 -3.43
N PRO A 122 16.98 5.90 -2.78
CA PRO A 122 18.19 5.06 -2.70
C PRO A 122 17.94 3.65 -2.15
N ARG A 123 18.91 2.75 -2.32
CA ARG A 123 18.79 1.34 -1.88
C ARG A 123 18.77 1.18 -0.36
N ASP A 124 19.45 2.06 0.36
CA ASP A 124 19.61 2.06 1.81
C ASP A 124 18.52 2.84 2.56
N LYS A 125 17.60 3.49 1.82
CA LYS A 125 16.53 4.31 2.38
C LYS A 125 15.15 3.71 2.17
N VAL A 126 14.23 4.09 3.06
CA VAL A 126 12.81 3.75 2.99
C VAL A 126 12.02 5.01 2.68
N VAL A 127 10.85 4.85 2.08
CA VAL A 127 9.91 5.96 1.87
C VAL A 127 8.71 5.72 2.77
N ASP A 128 8.43 6.70 3.62
CA ASP A 128 7.36 6.69 4.61
C ASP A 128 6.18 7.57 4.14
N HIS A 129 4.98 7.20 4.55
CA HIS A 129 3.73 7.93 4.31
C HIS A 129 3.36 8.71 5.57
N LYS A 130 3.38 10.04 5.49
CA LYS A 130 3.13 10.92 6.65
C LYS A 130 1.75 10.66 7.28
N ASP A 131 0.72 10.47 6.46
CA ASP A 131 -0.64 10.14 6.90
C ASP A 131 -0.87 8.67 7.32
N GLY A 132 0.14 7.81 7.14
CA GLY A 132 0.04 6.37 7.39
C GLY A 132 -0.85 5.60 6.41
N ASN A 133 -1.31 6.23 5.32
CA ASN A 133 -2.09 5.59 4.26
C ASN A 133 -1.18 5.20 3.08
N GLY A 134 -0.82 3.92 2.99
CA GLY A 134 0.06 3.39 1.94
C GLY A 134 -0.48 3.48 0.49
N LEU A 135 -1.73 3.91 0.32
CA LEU A 135 -2.33 4.20 -0.99
C LEU A 135 -2.30 5.68 -1.37
N ASN A 136 -2.01 6.59 -0.44
CA ASN A 136 -1.82 8.01 -0.72
C ASN A 136 -0.36 8.29 -1.11
N ASN A 137 -0.05 8.12 -2.39
CA ASN A 137 1.31 8.22 -2.93
C ASN A 137 1.63 9.63 -3.47
N ARG A 138 0.92 10.66 -2.99
CA ARG A 138 1.26 12.06 -3.31
C ARG A 138 2.62 12.43 -2.74
N ARG A 139 3.45 13.14 -3.51
CA ARG A 139 4.80 13.58 -3.12
C ARG A 139 4.80 14.34 -1.81
N SER A 140 3.80 15.20 -1.58
CA SER A 140 3.68 15.94 -0.31
C SER A 140 3.48 15.02 0.91
N ASN A 141 2.88 13.85 0.72
CA ASN A 141 2.64 12.83 1.74
C ASN A 141 3.81 11.84 1.88
N LEU A 142 4.77 11.82 0.95
CA LEU A 142 5.91 10.92 0.97
C LEU A 142 7.15 11.60 1.56
N ARG A 143 7.99 10.83 2.26
CA ARG A 143 9.31 11.28 2.72
C ARG A 143 10.33 10.16 2.71
N ILE A 144 11.55 10.46 2.30
CA ILE A 144 12.67 9.52 2.39
C ILE A 144 13.18 9.54 3.83
N CYS A 145 13.30 8.38 4.45
CA CYS A 145 13.78 8.22 5.81
C CYS A 145 14.72 7.03 5.94
N ALA A 146 15.53 7.03 7.00
CA ALA A 146 16.25 5.85 7.43
C ALA A 146 15.28 4.83 8.03
N ILE A 147 15.63 3.54 7.94
CA ILE A 147 14.81 2.44 8.47
C ILE A 147 14.43 2.68 9.95
N ARG A 148 15.35 3.21 10.76
CA ARG A 148 15.13 3.46 12.21
C ARG A 148 14.10 4.57 12.46
N GLU A 149 14.10 5.60 11.62
CA GLU A 149 13.16 6.72 11.69
C GLU A 149 11.75 6.26 11.31
N ASN A 150 11.63 5.39 10.30
CA ASN A 150 10.36 4.79 9.90
C ASN A 150 9.67 4.03 11.05
N VAL A 151 10.46 3.32 11.89
CA VAL A 151 9.92 2.60 13.06
C VAL A 151 9.29 3.55 14.08
N HIS A 152 9.78 4.79 14.19
CA HIS A 152 9.18 5.80 15.06
C HIS A 152 7.78 6.23 14.56
N ASN A 153 7.52 6.16 13.26
CA ASN A 153 6.21 6.44 12.68
C ASN A 153 5.26 5.21 12.62
N CYS A 154 5.74 4.01 12.99
CA CYS A 154 4.88 2.82 13.02
C CYS A 154 3.83 2.92 14.13
N ARG A 155 2.62 2.37 13.87
CA ARG A 155 1.62 2.19 14.92
C ARG A 155 2.17 1.31 16.04
N GLY A 156 1.81 1.63 17.29
CA GLY A 156 2.11 0.76 18.43
C GLY A 156 1.43 -0.59 18.29
N ARG A 157 2.07 -1.66 18.75
CA ARG A 157 1.39 -2.95 18.93
C ARG A 157 0.57 -2.88 20.22
N TYR A 158 -0.74 -2.69 20.06
CA TYR A 158 -1.69 -2.59 21.17
C TYR A 158 -1.75 -3.91 21.94
N LYS A 159 -1.45 -3.87 23.24
CA LYS A 159 -1.61 -5.03 24.14
C LYS A 159 -2.70 -4.76 25.17
N THR A 160 -2.52 -3.71 25.96
CA THR A 160 -3.45 -3.33 27.04
C THR A 160 -4.03 -1.94 26.87
N SER A 161 -3.59 -1.19 25.86
CA SER A 161 -4.04 0.16 25.53
C SER A 161 -4.25 0.29 24.04
N LYS A 162 -5.16 1.19 23.64
CA LYS A 162 -5.35 1.62 22.24
C LYS A 162 -4.34 2.66 21.78
N TYR A 163 -3.53 3.21 22.70
CA TYR A 163 -2.55 4.24 22.42
C TYR A 163 -1.12 3.69 22.40
N LYS A 164 -0.29 4.26 21.53
CA LYS A 164 1.12 3.91 21.41
C LYS A 164 1.88 4.38 22.66
N GLY A 165 2.73 3.51 23.18
CA GLY A 165 3.57 3.81 24.35
C GLY A 165 2.86 3.68 25.70
N VAL A 166 1.56 3.36 25.70
CA VAL A 166 0.74 3.25 26.90
C VAL A 166 0.47 1.78 27.24
N CYS A 167 0.50 1.44 28.52
CA CYS A 167 0.09 0.13 29.00
C CYS A 167 -0.55 0.21 30.39
N TRP A 168 -1.51 -0.68 30.67
CA TRP A 168 -2.08 -0.83 32.00
C TRP A 168 -1.14 -1.62 32.92
N ASN A 169 -0.78 -1.05 34.06
CA ASN A 169 -0.03 -1.75 35.11
C ASN A 169 -0.99 -2.24 36.21
N LYS A 170 -1.23 -3.55 36.24
CA LYS A 170 -2.14 -4.19 37.19
C LYS A 170 -1.71 -4.08 38.65
N LYS A 171 -0.42 -3.91 38.94
CA LYS A 171 0.08 -3.87 40.33
C LYS A 171 -0.21 -2.53 41.01
N VAL A 172 -0.09 -1.45 40.26
CA VAL A 172 -0.31 -0.08 40.76
C VAL A 172 -1.66 0.49 40.37
N HIS A 173 -2.45 -0.26 39.58
CA HIS A 173 -3.75 0.16 39.04
C HIS A 173 -3.69 1.53 38.33
N LYS A 174 -2.65 1.75 37.54
CA LYS A 174 -2.44 2.99 36.78
C LYS A 174 -1.98 2.72 35.35
N TRP A 175 -2.28 3.66 34.47
CA TRP A 175 -1.72 3.71 33.13
C TRP A 175 -0.26 4.15 33.20
N VAL A 176 0.59 3.44 32.48
CA VAL A 176 2.02 3.75 32.37
C VAL A 176 2.31 4.20 30.97
N SER A 177 3.01 5.33 30.85
CA SER A 177 3.53 5.81 29.57
C SER A 177 5.04 5.59 29.50
N SER A 178 5.53 5.10 28.37
CA SER A 178 6.95 4.91 28.11
C SER A 178 7.31 5.10 26.64
N ILE A 179 8.54 5.51 26.37
CA ILE A 179 9.06 5.74 25.02
C ILE A 179 10.42 5.05 24.86
N THR A 180 10.62 4.35 23.74
CA THR A 180 11.90 3.72 23.44
C THR A 180 12.66 4.56 22.42
N GLU A 181 13.75 5.16 22.86
CA GLU A 181 14.64 5.96 22.01
C GLU A 181 16.01 5.28 21.94
N LYS A 182 16.55 5.09 20.73
CA LYS A 182 17.88 4.47 20.50
C LYS A 182 18.10 3.14 21.27
N GLY A 183 17.03 2.36 21.46
CA GLY A 183 17.07 1.07 22.16
C GLY A 183 16.93 1.17 23.68
N ARG A 184 16.79 2.36 24.26
CA ARG A 184 16.57 2.57 25.69
C ARG A 184 15.12 2.96 25.96
N ASN A 185 14.44 2.19 26.81
CA ASN A 185 13.10 2.53 27.26
C ASN A 185 13.18 3.60 28.36
N LYS A 186 12.45 4.70 28.19
CA LYS A 186 12.30 5.80 29.13
C LYS A 186 10.89 5.77 29.68
N PHE A 187 10.78 5.72 30.99
CA PHE A 187 9.52 5.85 31.71
C PHE A 187 9.09 7.32 31.73
N LEU A 188 7.83 7.59 31.36
CA LEU A 188 7.29 8.94 31.25
C LEU A 188 6.36 9.30 32.41
N GLY A 189 5.76 8.30 33.08
CA GLY A 189 4.92 8.54 34.25
C GLY A 189 3.85 7.49 34.48
N HIS A 190 3.19 7.62 35.63
CA HIS A 190 1.94 6.95 35.97
C HIS A 190 0.79 7.93 35.85
N PHE A 191 -0.32 7.48 35.28
CA PHE A 191 -1.51 8.28 35.02
C PHE A 191 -2.76 7.52 35.43
N ASP A 192 -3.76 8.23 35.90
CA ASP A 192 -5.06 7.64 36.24
C ASP A 192 -5.91 7.42 34.98
N ASP A 193 -5.73 8.28 33.97
CA ASP A 193 -6.41 8.20 32.68
C ASP A 193 -5.50 7.73 31.53
N GLU A 194 -6.06 6.88 30.66
CA GLU A 194 -5.36 6.33 29.50
C GLU A 194 -4.95 7.43 28.51
N ALA A 195 -5.81 8.44 28.36
CA ALA A 195 -5.60 9.56 27.44
C ALA A 195 -4.47 10.50 27.91
N ASP A 196 -4.33 10.73 29.23
CA ASP A 196 -3.23 11.54 29.78
C ASP A 196 -1.88 10.86 29.57
N ALA A 197 -1.82 9.54 29.80
CA ALA A 197 -0.62 8.75 29.48
C ALA A 197 -0.23 8.87 28.00
N ALA A 198 -1.22 8.90 27.10
CA ALA A 198 -1.03 9.03 25.67
C ALA A 198 -0.60 10.45 25.26
N ARG A 199 -1.11 11.50 25.90
CA ARG A 199 -0.64 12.88 25.71
C ARG A 199 0.81 13.06 26.15
N ALA A 200 1.19 12.49 27.30
CA ALA A 200 2.58 12.49 27.77
C ALA A 200 3.52 11.75 26.80
N TYR A 201 3.03 10.67 26.16
CA TYR A 201 3.75 10.00 25.09
C TYR A 201 3.93 10.93 23.87
N ASP A 202 2.86 11.59 23.42
CA ASP A 202 2.88 12.46 22.24
C ASP A 202 3.84 13.65 22.39
N GLU A 203 3.88 14.27 23.57
CA GLU A 203 4.86 15.32 23.89
C GLU A 203 6.29 14.80 23.79
N SER A 204 6.56 13.63 24.39
CA SER A 204 7.87 13.00 24.35
C SER A 204 8.26 12.54 22.95
N ALA A 205 7.30 11.97 22.19
CA ALA A 205 7.50 11.52 20.83
C ALA A 205 7.87 12.70 19.92
N ARG A 206 7.21 13.85 20.08
CA ARG A 206 7.56 15.08 19.37
C ARG A 206 8.98 15.54 19.70
N LYS A 207 9.35 15.53 20.99
CA LYS A 207 10.69 15.92 21.45
C LYS A 207 11.80 15.01 20.91
N TYR A 208 11.59 13.70 20.89
CA TYR A 208 12.63 12.73 20.54
C TYR A 208 12.64 12.33 19.07
N PHE A 209 11.49 12.28 18.40
CA PHE A 209 11.35 11.79 17.03
C PHE A 209 11.00 12.89 16.01
N GLY A 210 10.68 14.11 16.47
CA GLY A 210 10.41 15.26 15.62
C GLY A 210 9.28 14.99 14.64
N GLU A 211 9.51 15.26 13.36
CA GLU A 211 8.52 15.05 12.30
C GLU A 211 8.15 13.56 12.10
N PHE A 212 8.99 12.61 12.53
CA PHE A 212 8.76 11.16 12.41
C PHE A 212 7.95 10.58 13.58
N ALA A 213 7.51 11.43 14.51
CA ALA A 213 6.69 11.00 15.63
C ALA A 213 5.32 10.52 15.17
N TYR A 214 4.98 9.26 15.46
CA TYR A 214 3.58 8.84 15.48
C TYR A 214 2.91 9.37 16.75
N LEU A 215 1.88 10.17 16.58
CA LEU A 215 1.12 10.78 17.65
C LEU A 215 -0.23 10.08 17.82
N ASN A 216 -0.66 9.93 19.06
CA ASN A 216 -1.95 9.38 19.43
C ASN A 216 -3.08 10.38 19.16
N PHE A 217 -2.82 11.68 19.32
CA PHE A 217 -3.75 12.80 19.13
C PHE A 217 -3.15 13.85 18.18
N PRO A 218 -3.04 13.57 16.87
CA PRO A 218 -2.52 14.54 15.91
C PRO A 218 -3.38 15.82 15.83
N ASP A 219 -4.71 15.69 15.95
CA ASP A 219 -5.67 16.81 15.81
C ASP A 219 -5.55 17.86 16.92
N GLU A 220 -5.08 17.47 18.12
CA GLU A 220 -4.88 18.40 19.24
C GLU A 220 -3.73 19.40 18.99
N ILE A 221 -2.85 19.10 18.02
CA ILE A 221 -1.68 19.94 17.69
C ILE A 221 -2.01 20.97 16.63
N ASP A 222 -2.80 20.61 15.63
CA ASP A 222 -3.14 21.55 14.55
C ASP A 222 -3.96 22.73 15.10
N CYS A 223 -4.85 22.46 16.06
CA CYS A 223 -5.53 23.50 16.86
C CYS A 223 -4.59 24.40 17.67
N ALA A 224 -3.42 23.91 18.10
CA ALA A 224 -2.45 24.72 18.87
C ALA A 224 -1.61 25.61 17.95
N LYS A 225 -1.25 25.12 16.75
CA LYS A 225 -0.53 25.91 15.74
C LYS A 225 -1.38 27.05 15.17
N GLU A 226 -2.67 26.81 14.97
CA GLU A 226 -3.61 27.86 14.54
C GLU A 226 -3.83 28.95 15.61
N LYS A 227 -3.55 28.64 16.88
CA LYS A 227 -3.66 29.57 18.00
C LYS A 227 -2.37 30.33 18.33
N GLY A 228 -1.30 30.12 17.56
CA GLY A 228 -0.07 30.92 17.66
C GLY A 228 0.64 30.87 19.01
N LEU A 229 0.79 29.66 19.59
CA LEU A 229 1.63 29.42 20.76
C LEU A 229 2.86 28.59 20.43
#